data_AF-A0A378VVV2-F1
#
_entry.id   AF-A0A378VVV2-F1
#
_cell.length_a   1.000
_cell.length_b   1.000
_cell.length_c   1.000
_cell.angle_alpha   90.00
_cell.angle_beta   90.00
_cell.angle_gamma   90.00
#
_symmetry.space_group_name_H-M   'P 1'
#
loop_
_entity.id
_entity.type
_entity.pdbx_description
1 polymer ?
#
loop_
_entity_poly.entity_id
_entity_poly.type
_entity_poly.pdbx_seq_one_letter_code
_entity_poly.pdbx_strand_id
1 'polypeptide(L)'
;MILNNEDGLFKMELEDGTEADRPLYFCHIDGLDKRKFNARELAEGQIMSAPLRDVIPEGAVLIVGEAHYTYPVRAAGRPVPPYIQELTELRHHGHTVILMTRHPSQLDIFVRNLVSKHVHLERKAIGMKQYYWYKCVTSLDNPAGVSGVEAANWKPPKEAFKYYKSSSRHQKFKKKCLGRFGR
;
A
#
# COMPACT_ATOMS: atom_id res chain seq x y z
N MET A 1 -8.04 14.26 -7.94
CA MET A 1 -6.69 14.65 -7.47
C MET A 1 -6.24 13.65 -6.40
N ILE A 2 -5.18 12.87 -6.66
CA ILE A 2 -4.20 12.41 -5.65
C ILE A 2 -2.83 12.82 -6.22
N LEU A 3 -2.43 14.03 -5.85
CA LEU A 3 -1.29 14.84 -6.32
C LEU A 3 -0.95 14.76 -7.82
N ASN A 4 -0.29 13.70 -8.30
CA ASN A 4 0.07 13.56 -9.71
C ASN A 4 -0.81 12.56 -10.48
N ASN A 5 -1.50 11.64 -9.79
CA ASN A 5 -2.32 10.58 -10.38
C ASN A 5 -1.69 9.88 -11.61
N GLU A 6 -0.40 9.61 -11.57
CA GLU A 6 0.39 9.16 -12.74
C GLU A 6 -0.16 7.86 -13.33
N ASP A 7 -0.65 6.96 -12.48
CA ASP A 7 -1.26 5.68 -12.88
C ASP A 7 -2.78 5.79 -13.17
N GLY A 8 -3.38 6.98 -13.12
CA GLY A 8 -4.81 7.17 -13.39
C GLY A 8 -5.77 6.61 -12.31
N LEU A 9 -5.26 6.07 -11.21
CA LEU A 9 -6.04 5.26 -10.25
C LEU A 9 -7.16 6.01 -9.51
N PHE A 10 -7.10 7.34 -9.40
CA PHE A 10 -8.00 8.10 -8.53
C PHE A 10 -9.09 8.88 -9.30
N LYS A 11 -9.18 8.67 -10.60
CA LYS A 11 -10.20 9.24 -11.48
C LYS A 11 -11.02 8.14 -12.13
N MET A 12 -12.26 8.42 -12.44
CA MET A 12 -13.14 7.57 -13.24
C MET A 12 -13.89 8.44 -14.25
N GLU A 13 -14.22 7.86 -15.39
CA GLU A 13 -15.08 8.47 -16.40
C GLU A 13 -16.54 8.07 -16.12
N LEU A 14 -17.43 9.06 -16.12
CA LEU A 14 -18.88 8.86 -15.99
C LEU A 14 -19.50 8.57 -17.35
N GLU A 15 -20.74 8.09 -17.37
CA GLU A 15 -21.47 7.75 -18.61
C GLU A 15 -21.64 8.95 -19.56
N ASP A 16 -21.60 10.18 -19.03
CA ASP A 16 -21.66 11.43 -19.79
C ASP A 16 -20.29 11.89 -20.33
N GLY A 17 -19.23 11.10 -20.13
CA GLY A 17 -17.85 11.41 -20.53
C GLY A 17 -17.12 12.36 -19.56
N THR A 18 -17.74 12.72 -18.43
CA THR A 18 -17.13 13.62 -17.44
C THR A 18 -16.17 12.85 -16.52
N GLU A 19 -15.00 13.42 -16.23
CA GLU A 19 -14.09 12.85 -15.23
C GLU A 19 -14.51 13.21 -13.80
N ALA A 20 -14.75 12.18 -12.99
CA ALA A 20 -15.04 12.30 -11.56
C ALA A 20 -13.90 11.74 -10.70
N ASP A 21 -13.78 12.23 -9.45
CA ASP A 21 -12.91 11.63 -8.46
C ASP A 21 -13.54 10.33 -7.91
N ARG A 22 -12.73 9.27 -7.85
CA ARG A 22 -13.15 8.00 -7.25
C ARG A 22 -13.28 8.16 -5.73
N PRO A 23 -14.31 7.57 -5.08
CA PRO A 23 -14.42 7.60 -3.62
C PRO A 23 -13.18 7.01 -2.96
N LEU A 24 -12.58 7.74 -2.02
CA LEU A 24 -11.34 7.34 -1.36
C LEU A 24 -11.59 6.91 0.08
N TYR A 25 -11.18 5.69 0.40
CA TYR A 25 -11.21 5.11 1.73
C TYR A 25 -9.80 4.75 2.18
N PHE A 26 -9.53 4.84 3.48
CA PHE A 26 -8.26 4.39 4.02
C PHE A 26 -8.37 3.80 5.42
N CYS A 27 -7.41 2.96 5.79
CA CYS A 27 -7.29 2.34 7.11
C CYS A 27 -5.83 2.39 7.56
N HIS A 28 -5.58 2.66 8.85
CA HIS A 28 -4.23 2.75 9.45
C HIS A 28 -3.27 3.72 8.76
N ILE A 29 -3.75 4.91 8.36
CA ILE A 29 -2.91 6.00 7.85
C ILE A 29 -3.07 7.22 8.76
N ASP A 30 -2.18 7.33 9.74
CA ASP A 30 -2.19 8.44 10.70
C ASP A 30 -1.82 9.77 10.04
N GLY A 31 -2.56 10.83 10.38
CA GLY A 31 -2.17 12.19 10.01
C GLY A 31 -2.39 12.56 8.53
N LEU A 32 -3.18 11.78 7.80
CA LEU A 32 -3.67 12.14 6.46
C LEU A 32 -4.72 13.26 6.54
N ASP A 33 -4.62 14.29 5.68
CA ASP A 33 -5.63 15.33 5.55
C ASP A 33 -6.88 14.82 4.83
N LYS A 34 -7.82 14.32 5.61
CA LYS A 34 -9.08 13.74 5.12
C LYS A 34 -9.93 14.73 4.32
N ARG A 35 -9.94 16.00 4.71
CA ARG A 35 -10.76 17.03 4.08
C ARG A 35 -10.23 17.36 2.70
N LYS A 36 -8.90 17.50 2.56
CA LYS A 36 -8.29 17.81 1.27
C LYS A 36 -8.55 16.73 0.22
N PHE A 37 -8.50 15.46 0.60
CA PHE A 37 -8.68 14.33 -0.32
C PHE A 37 -10.10 13.78 -0.38
N ASN A 38 -11.06 14.40 0.32
CA ASN A 38 -12.42 13.87 0.51
C ASN A 38 -12.39 12.37 0.92
N ALA A 39 -11.43 12.01 1.78
CA ALA A 39 -11.13 10.64 2.14
C ALA A 39 -11.87 10.22 3.41
N ARG A 40 -12.37 8.99 3.43
CA ARG A 40 -13.08 8.41 4.58
C ARG A 40 -12.21 7.36 5.26
N GLU A 41 -12.12 7.43 6.57
CA GLU A 41 -11.40 6.41 7.34
C GLU A 41 -12.32 5.23 7.63
N LEU A 42 -11.78 4.02 7.50
CA LEU A 42 -12.41 2.78 7.95
C LEU A 42 -11.57 2.18 9.07
N ALA A 43 -12.25 1.60 10.06
CA ALA A 43 -11.59 0.73 11.02
C ALA A 43 -11.30 -0.63 10.39
N GLU A 44 -10.22 -1.29 10.83
CA GLU A 44 -9.86 -2.64 10.41
C GLU A 44 -11.04 -3.61 10.51
N GLY A 45 -11.74 -3.63 11.65
CA GLY A 45 -12.89 -4.49 11.87
C GLY A 45 -14.03 -4.28 10.88
N GLN A 46 -14.19 -3.08 10.32
CA GLN A 46 -15.19 -2.83 9.27
C GLN A 46 -14.80 -3.52 7.97
N ILE A 47 -13.52 -3.44 7.58
CA ILE A 47 -13.01 -4.12 6.37
C ILE A 47 -13.11 -5.64 6.52
N MET A 48 -12.88 -6.16 7.73
CA MET A 48 -12.95 -7.60 8.01
C MET A 48 -14.37 -8.13 8.23
N SER A 49 -15.35 -7.24 8.43
CA SER A 49 -16.73 -7.63 8.80
C SER A 49 -17.52 -8.24 7.65
N ALA A 50 -17.23 -7.83 6.43
CA ALA A 50 -17.96 -8.23 5.23
C ALA A 50 -17.03 -8.13 4.00
N PRO A 51 -17.42 -8.74 2.88
CA PRO A 51 -16.72 -8.51 1.63
C PRO A 51 -16.71 -7.04 1.20
N LEU A 52 -15.68 -6.65 0.43
CA LEU A 52 -15.38 -5.24 0.21
C LEU A 52 -16.51 -4.47 -0.48
N ARG A 53 -17.27 -5.13 -1.37
CA ARG A 53 -18.43 -4.52 -2.05
C ARG A 53 -19.54 -4.07 -1.12
N ASP A 54 -19.64 -4.67 0.06
CA ASP A 54 -20.65 -4.33 1.07
C ASP A 54 -20.13 -3.24 2.03
N VAL A 55 -18.82 -2.96 2.01
CA VAL A 55 -18.15 -2.01 2.93
C VAL A 55 -17.90 -0.66 2.25
N ILE A 56 -17.58 -0.64 0.96
CA ILE A 56 -17.31 0.58 0.18
C ILE A 56 -18.11 0.60 -1.12
N PRO A 57 -18.49 1.79 -1.62
CA PRO A 57 -19.25 1.92 -2.87
C PRO A 57 -18.46 1.42 -4.07
N GLU A 58 -19.16 1.11 -5.15
CA GLU A 58 -18.55 0.78 -6.45
C GLU A 58 -17.63 1.90 -6.94
N GLY A 59 -16.60 1.54 -7.70
CA GLY A 59 -15.62 2.50 -8.20
C GLY A 59 -14.65 3.02 -7.14
N ALA A 60 -14.76 2.64 -5.86
CA ALA A 60 -13.93 3.20 -4.80
C ALA A 60 -12.47 2.70 -4.80
N VAL A 61 -11.59 3.51 -4.22
CA VAL A 61 -10.20 3.17 -3.93
C VAL A 61 -10.02 3.03 -2.42
N LEU A 62 -9.47 1.89 -1.98
CA LEU A 62 -9.12 1.63 -0.59
C LEU A 62 -7.59 1.60 -0.42
N ILE A 63 -7.05 2.41 0.50
CA ILE A 63 -5.64 2.39 0.89
C ILE A 63 -5.50 1.84 2.31
N VAL A 64 -4.82 0.72 2.47
CA VAL A 64 -4.61 0.08 3.78
C VAL A 64 -3.15 0.22 4.20
N GLY A 65 -2.90 1.08 5.17
CA GLY A 65 -1.65 1.13 5.93
C GLY A 65 -1.49 -0.08 6.84
N GLU A 66 -0.26 -0.46 7.14
CA GLU A 66 0.06 -1.61 8.00
C GLU A 66 -0.81 -2.84 7.72
N ALA A 67 -0.96 -3.18 6.44
CA ALA A 67 -1.96 -4.12 5.94
C ALA A 67 -1.88 -5.55 6.52
N HIS A 68 -0.81 -5.87 7.25
CA HIS A 68 -0.67 -7.14 7.97
C HIS A 68 -1.64 -7.29 9.14
N TYR A 69 -2.24 -6.19 9.61
CA TYR A 69 -3.33 -6.20 10.57
C TYR A 69 -4.64 -6.67 9.90
N THR A 70 -5.03 -6.05 8.78
CA THR A 70 -6.24 -6.38 8.02
C THR A 70 -6.17 -7.71 7.25
N TYR A 71 -4.99 -8.05 6.72
CA TYR A 71 -4.76 -9.22 5.86
C TYR A 71 -3.61 -10.09 6.40
N PRO A 72 -3.73 -10.62 7.62
CA PRO A 72 -2.63 -11.29 8.31
C PRO A 72 -2.24 -12.62 7.65
N VAL A 73 -1.02 -13.09 7.93
CA VAL A 73 -0.62 -14.45 7.58
C VAL A 73 -1.52 -15.44 8.31
N ARG A 74 -2.17 -16.31 7.53
CA ARG A 74 -2.95 -17.43 8.04
C ARG A 74 -2.10 -18.68 8.27
N ALA A 75 -2.49 -19.49 9.24
CA ALA A 75 -1.91 -20.83 9.43
C ALA A 75 -2.19 -21.73 8.21
N ALA A 76 -1.24 -22.61 7.90
CA ALA A 76 -1.37 -23.57 6.80
C ALA A 76 -2.64 -24.43 6.97
N GLY A 77 -3.35 -24.66 5.86
CA GLY A 77 -4.57 -25.49 5.84
C GLY A 77 -5.84 -24.83 6.37
N ARG A 78 -5.78 -23.63 6.97
CA ARG A 78 -7.01 -22.87 7.29
C ARG A 78 -7.76 -22.52 5.99
N PRO A 79 -9.09 -22.36 5.99
CA PRO A 79 -9.80 -21.80 4.85
C PRO A 79 -9.48 -20.30 4.69
N VAL A 80 -9.63 -19.76 3.49
CA VAL A 80 -9.46 -18.32 3.24
C VAL A 80 -10.71 -17.63 3.81
N PRO A 81 -10.59 -16.55 4.61
CA PRO A 81 -11.77 -15.82 5.10
C PRO A 81 -12.61 -15.23 3.95
N PRO A 82 -13.95 -15.17 4.06
CA PRO A 82 -14.82 -14.67 2.99
C PRO A 82 -14.45 -13.26 2.48
N TYR A 83 -14.13 -12.33 3.39
CA TYR A 83 -13.73 -10.95 3.02
C TYR A 83 -12.42 -10.89 2.22
N ILE A 84 -11.55 -11.91 2.34
CA ILE A 84 -10.33 -12.05 1.54
C ILE A 84 -10.62 -12.75 0.22
N GLN A 85 -11.48 -13.77 0.21
CA GLN A 85 -11.82 -14.51 -1.02
C GLN A 85 -12.38 -13.59 -2.10
N GLU A 86 -13.28 -12.67 -1.72
CA GLU A 86 -13.93 -11.76 -2.65
C GLU A 86 -12.99 -10.70 -3.25
N LEU A 87 -11.75 -10.57 -2.75
CA LEU A 87 -10.76 -9.71 -3.39
C LEU A 87 -10.42 -10.16 -4.83
N THR A 88 -10.81 -11.37 -5.22
CA THR A 88 -10.76 -11.84 -6.63
C THR A 88 -11.70 -11.07 -7.55
N GLU A 89 -12.79 -10.52 -7.01
CA GLU A 89 -13.90 -9.90 -7.75
C GLU A 89 -13.83 -8.36 -7.77
N LEU A 90 -12.73 -7.76 -7.28
CA LEU A 90 -12.58 -6.29 -7.18
C LEU A 90 -12.85 -5.56 -8.50
N ARG A 91 -12.50 -6.19 -9.63
CA ARG A 91 -12.66 -5.60 -10.96
C ARG A 91 -14.12 -5.48 -11.36
N HIS A 92 -14.99 -6.38 -10.92
CA HIS A 92 -16.43 -6.32 -11.22
C HIS A 92 -17.12 -5.13 -10.56
N HIS A 93 -16.62 -4.70 -9.41
CA HIS A 93 -17.12 -3.53 -8.69
C HIS A 93 -16.29 -2.26 -8.94
N GLY A 94 -15.32 -2.32 -9.86
CA GLY A 94 -14.42 -1.20 -10.13
C GLY A 94 -13.61 -0.76 -8.91
N HIS A 95 -13.31 -1.65 -7.97
CA HIS A 95 -12.51 -1.33 -6.79
C HIS A 95 -11.02 -1.36 -7.08
N THR A 96 -10.26 -0.52 -6.38
CA THR A 96 -8.80 -0.58 -6.35
C THR A 96 -8.31 -0.62 -4.92
N VAL A 97 -7.47 -1.59 -4.60
CA VAL A 97 -6.91 -1.76 -3.26
C VAL A 97 -5.40 -1.53 -3.31
N ILE A 98 -4.92 -0.59 -2.49
CA ILE A 98 -3.49 -0.28 -2.32
C ILE A 98 -3.09 -0.72 -0.92
N LEU A 99 -2.16 -1.68 -0.84
CA LEU A 99 -1.69 -2.23 0.43
C LEU A 99 -0.28 -1.73 0.74
N MET A 100 -0.10 -1.19 1.94
CA MET A 100 1.20 -0.77 2.46
C MET A 100 1.58 -1.65 3.64
N THR A 101 2.77 -2.25 3.60
CA THR A 101 3.29 -3.08 4.69
C THR A 101 4.81 -3.01 4.72
N ARG A 102 5.42 -3.36 5.87
CA ARG A 102 6.88 -3.40 6.03
C ARG A 102 7.51 -4.52 5.20
N HIS A 103 6.92 -5.71 5.21
CA HIS A 103 7.38 -6.83 4.39
C HIS A 103 6.19 -7.63 3.84
N PRO A 104 6.18 -7.98 2.54
CA PRO A 104 5.04 -8.64 1.91
C PRO A 104 4.77 -10.03 2.49
N SER A 105 5.77 -10.73 3.04
CA SER A 105 5.55 -12.04 3.69
C SER A 105 4.62 -11.99 4.91
N GLN A 106 4.35 -10.79 5.45
CA GLN A 106 3.42 -10.58 6.55
C GLN A 106 1.96 -10.56 6.10
N LEU A 107 1.70 -10.64 4.78
CA LEU A 107 0.36 -10.70 4.21
C LEU A 107 -0.05 -12.13 3.88
N ASP A 108 -1.35 -12.37 3.97
CA ASP A 108 -1.97 -13.61 3.50
C ASP A 108 -1.47 -13.97 2.09
N ILE A 109 -1.16 -15.25 1.88
CA ILE A 109 -0.69 -15.75 0.59
C ILE A 109 -1.73 -15.57 -0.52
N PHE A 110 -3.02 -15.68 -0.20
CA PHE A 110 -4.10 -15.46 -1.15
C PHE A 110 -4.08 -14.02 -1.66
N VAL A 111 -3.97 -13.04 -0.75
CA VAL A 111 -3.85 -11.62 -1.08
C VAL A 111 -2.62 -11.36 -1.94
N ARG A 112 -1.46 -11.92 -1.57
CA ARG A 112 -0.22 -11.75 -2.35
C ARG A 112 -0.33 -12.26 -3.79
N ASN A 113 -1.06 -13.35 -4.00
CA ASN A 113 -1.25 -13.93 -5.34
C ASN A 113 -2.13 -13.07 -6.25
N LEU A 114 -2.94 -12.16 -5.69
CA LEU A 114 -3.78 -11.23 -6.45
C LEU A 114 -3.07 -9.92 -6.82
N VAL A 115 -1.89 -9.67 -6.25
CA VAL A 115 -1.14 -8.42 -6.48
C VAL A 115 -0.68 -8.33 -7.94
N SER A 116 -1.20 -7.33 -8.65
CA SER A 116 -0.83 -7.02 -10.04
C SER A 116 0.36 -6.08 -10.16
N LYS A 117 0.62 -5.24 -9.14
CA LYS A 117 1.73 -4.29 -9.10
C LYS A 117 2.31 -4.27 -7.68
N HIS A 118 3.61 -4.52 -7.57
CA HIS A 118 4.36 -4.43 -6.32
C HIS A 118 5.42 -3.34 -6.46
N VAL A 119 5.39 -2.39 -5.53
CA VAL A 119 6.39 -1.34 -5.38
C VAL A 119 7.12 -1.57 -4.06
N HIS A 120 8.45 -1.74 -4.13
CA HIS A 120 9.28 -1.84 -2.93
C HIS A 120 10.18 -0.61 -2.79
N LEU A 121 10.12 0.03 -1.61
CA LEU A 121 10.98 1.15 -1.27
C LEU A 121 12.09 0.69 -0.32
N GLU A 122 13.33 0.81 -0.77
CA GLU A 122 14.50 0.39 -0.01
C GLU A 122 15.43 1.56 0.27
N ARG A 123 15.79 1.74 1.56
CA ARG A 123 16.79 2.74 1.95
C ARG A 123 18.19 2.20 1.71
N LYS A 124 18.92 2.80 0.79
CA LYS A 124 20.33 2.47 0.51
C LYS A 124 21.27 3.38 1.31
N ALA A 125 22.57 3.12 1.22
CA ALA A 125 23.59 3.99 1.81
C ALA A 125 23.48 5.45 1.31
N ILE A 126 23.12 5.59 0.02
CA ILE A 126 22.87 6.88 -0.63
C ILE A 126 21.43 6.89 -1.13
N GLY A 127 20.60 7.72 -0.50
CA GLY A 127 19.21 7.91 -0.91
C GLY A 127 18.30 6.69 -0.70
N MET A 128 17.22 6.66 -1.47
CA MET A 128 16.22 5.60 -1.46
C MET A 128 16.00 5.12 -2.89
N LYS A 129 15.88 3.81 -3.04
CA LYS A 129 15.56 3.17 -4.31
C LYS A 129 14.14 2.63 -4.27
N GLN A 130 13.48 2.69 -5.40
CA GLN A 130 12.18 2.10 -5.65
C GLN A 130 12.36 1.00 -6.70
N TYR A 131 11.73 -0.14 -6.47
CA TYR A 131 11.73 -1.31 -7.35
C TYR A 131 10.31 -1.69 -7.72
N TYR A 132 10.11 -2.20 -8.94
CA TYR A 132 8.80 -2.51 -9.48
C TYR A 132 8.70 -3.96 -9.96
N TRP A 133 7.56 -4.61 -9.68
CA TRP A 133 7.21 -5.91 -10.25
C TRP A 133 5.73 -5.97 -10.59
N TYR A 134 5.38 -6.81 -11.58
CA TYR A 134 4.00 -7.12 -11.95
C TYR A 134 3.41 -8.31 -11.18
N LYS A 135 3.97 -8.59 -9.99
CA LYS A 135 3.55 -9.63 -9.05
C LYS A 135 4.09 -9.33 -7.66
N CYS A 136 3.50 -9.91 -6.62
CA CYS A 136 4.10 -9.87 -5.28
C CYS A 136 5.43 -10.63 -5.26
N VAL A 137 6.48 -10.03 -4.69
CA VAL A 137 7.80 -10.64 -4.51
C VAL A 137 8.17 -10.60 -3.05
N THR A 138 8.51 -11.74 -2.46
CA THR A 138 8.88 -11.83 -1.03
C THR A 138 10.35 -12.12 -0.79
N SER A 139 11.11 -12.48 -1.82
CA SER A 139 12.55 -12.73 -1.74
C SER A 139 13.36 -11.44 -1.93
N LEU A 140 13.03 -10.41 -1.14
CA LEU A 140 13.61 -9.06 -1.28
C LEU A 140 15.05 -8.97 -0.75
N ASP A 141 15.40 -9.82 0.21
CA ASP A 141 16.75 -9.88 0.79
C ASP A 141 17.76 -10.61 -0.12
N ASN A 142 17.29 -11.27 -1.18
CA ASN A 142 18.16 -11.99 -2.11
C ASN A 142 18.62 -11.03 -3.24
N PRO A 143 19.93 -10.71 -3.35
CA PRO A 143 20.45 -9.84 -4.40
C PRO A 143 20.13 -10.33 -5.82
N ALA A 144 20.04 -11.64 -6.02
CA ALA A 144 19.67 -12.21 -7.31
C ALA A 144 18.20 -11.93 -7.68
N GLY A 145 17.31 -11.87 -6.69
CA GLY A 145 15.88 -11.59 -6.88
C GLY A 145 15.56 -10.13 -7.22
N VAL A 146 16.50 -9.22 -6.96
CA VAL A 146 16.39 -7.79 -7.29
C VAL A 146 17.26 -7.37 -8.48
N SER A 147 18.10 -8.28 -8.99
CA SER A 147 18.95 -8.03 -10.16
C SER A 147 18.11 -7.98 -11.43
N GLY A 148 18.35 -6.99 -12.29
CA GLY A 148 17.62 -6.80 -13.56
C GLY A 148 16.18 -6.31 -13.40
N VAL A 149 15.75 -5.99 -12.17
CA VAL A 149 14.43 -5.42 -11.90
C VAL A 149 14.42 -3.94 -12.26
N GLU A 150 13.30 -3.45 -12.80
CA GLU A 150 13.07 -2.03 -13.01
C GLU A 150 13.19 -1.27 -11.69
N ALA A 151 14.13 -0.33 -11.63
CA ALA A 151 14.45 0.40 -10.42
C ALA A 151 14.72 1.88 -10.72
N ALA A 152 14.26 2.74 -9.83
CA ALA A 152 14.47 4.18 -9.90
C ALA A 152 14.99 4.72 -8.56
N ASN A 153 15.75 5.81 -8.59
CA ASN A 153 15.98 6.59 -7.38
C ASN A 153 14.68 7.31 -7.01
N TRP A 154 14.25 7.20 -5.76
CA TRP A 154 12.98 7.78 -5.33
C TRP A 154 13.18 8.76 -4.17
N LYS A 155 12.40 9.83 -4.20
CA LYS A 155 12.25 10.78 -3.10
C LYS A 155 10.76 11.11 -2.96
N PRO A 156 10.23 11.16 -1.74
CA PRO A 156 8.85 11.57 -1.53
C PRO A 156 8.65 13.01 -2.04
N PRO A 157 7.56 13.29 -2.79
CA PRO A 157 7.24 14.63 -3.24
C PRO A 157 7.12 15.59 -2.04
N LYS A 158 7.77 16.76 -2.12
CA LYS A 158 7.74 17.75 -1.02
C LYS A 158 6.32 18.20 -0.69
N GLU A 159 5.47 18.31 -1.70
CA GLU A 159 4.06 18.70 -1.58
C GLU A 159 3.23 17.69 -0.77
N ALA A 160 3.60 16.41 -0.77
CA ALA A 160 2.89 15.38 -0.01
C ALA A 160 2.97 15.63 1.51
N PHE A 161 4.07 16.21 2.00
CA PHE A 161 4.24 16.52 3.42
C PHE A 161 3.31 17.63 3.93
N LYS A 162 2.65 18.40 3.05
CA LYS A 162 1.62 19.37 3.44
C LYS A 162 0.34 18.69 3.91
N TYR A 163 0.05 17.52 3.36
CA TYR A 163 -1.23 16.80 3.52
C TYR A 163 -1.08 15.50 4.32
N TYR A 164 0.13 15.24 4.83
CA TYR A 164 0.44 14.08 5.66
C TYR A 164 1.42 14.47 6.76
N LYS A 165 1.05 14.18 8.02
CA LYS A 165 1.92 14.37 9.18
C LYS A 165 2.20 13.03 9.85
N SER A 166 3.43 12.53 9.72
CA SER A 166 3.85 11.28 10.37
C SER A 166 3.67 11.38 11.90
N SER A 167 3.01 10.41 12.52
CA SER A 167 2.82 10.35 13.97
C SER A 167 4.16 10.27 14.71
N SER A 168 4.28 11.08 15.76
CA SER A 168 5.52 11.44 16.45
C SER A 168 5.95 10.38 17.47
N ARG A 169 6.60 9.31 17.02
CA ARG A 169 7.66 8.65 17.80
C ARG A 169 8.83 8.34 16.89
N HIS A 170 9.50 9.41 16.43
CA HIS A 170 10.82 9.31 15.80
C HIS A 170 11.81 8.72 16.82
N GLN A 171 11.88 7.40 16.93
CA GLN A 171 13.06 6.74 17.49
C GLN A 171 14.18 6.98 16.48
N LYS A 172 14.91 8.08 16.68
CA LYS A 172 16.15 8.36 15.95
C LYS A 172 17.09 7.20 16.27
N PHE A 173 17.18 6.21 15.38
CA PHE A 173 18.24 5.21 15.43
C PHE A 173 19.56 5.97 15.23
N LYS A 174 20.25 6.26 16.34
CA LYS A 174 21.63 6.74 16.30
C LYS A 174 22.45 5.57 15.76
N LYS A 175 22.94 5.68 14.53
CA LYS A 175 24.02 4.79 14.05
C LYS A 175 25.19 4.96 15.01
N LYS A 176 25.52 3.92 15.79
CA LYS A 176 26.86 3.80 16.36
C LYS A 176 27.78 3.56 15.17
N CYS A 177 28.49 4.59 14.73
CA CYS A 177 29.73 4.38 14.00
C CYS A 177 30.65 3.65 14.98
N LEU A 178 30.87 2.35 14.80
CA LEU A 178 32.03 1.72 15.43
C LEU A 178 33.25 2.41 14.82
N GLY A 179 33.88 3.28 15.61
CA GLY A 179 35.20 3.79 15.30
C GLY A 179 36.11 2.59 15.09
N ARG A 180 36.79 2.56 13.94
CA ARG A 180 37.98 1.73 13.73
C ARG A 180 38.92 2.03 14.89
N PHE A 181 39.01 1.12 15.86
CA PHE A 181 40.12 1.12 16.79
C PHE A 181 41.34 0.71 15.98
N GLY A 182 42.29 1.62 15.88
CA GLY A 182 43.59 1.33 15.29
C GLY A 182 44.28 0.21 16.05
N ARG A 183 44.96 -0.63 15.29
CA ARG A 183 46.26 -1.20 15.62
C ARG A 183 47.08 -1.17 14.36
#